data_AF-A0A847LM27-F1
#
_entry.id   AF-A0A847LM27-F1
#
_cell.length_a   1.000
_cell.length_b   1.000
_cell.length_c   1.000
_cell.angle_alpha   90.00
_cell.angle_beta   90.00
_cell.angle_gamma   90.00
#
_symmetry.space_group_name_H-M   'P 1'
#
loop_
_entity.id
_entity.type
_entity.pdbx_description
1 polymer ?
#
loop_
_entity_poly.entity_id
_entity_poly.type
_entity_poly.pdbx_seq_one_letter_code
_entity_poly.pdbx_strand_id
1 'polypeptide(L)'
;MTRRWLALLVVCSLALPLTGFALSGEPKAEFDEFIRTLREEKRVDRIGYLVEVQIPPSKANESKIFAYAGKYCYSSPAGYLTHVNYSRLERMRKAALKTRIIDKKRLDDAGEAWYLVWVEDEAQDELLRSKFEPLFSDRHTRVIRIRPEDEAFLGDNLLRYSLIEETLLPLKSLGRLPKAPRIELDPRIQELIKLITKDDMKATVQALEDCYSRQVRAAGNAQAVRWLAEQFQKMPNLEVATPTFPYSSQPLSNIVAIQKGVTDPDTVIVVCGHMDSTVGWGGGTGKAPGADDNGSGAAGVLHVASVASRLSLPYTVMYCGMNAEEVGLVGSKAVAKQLAATQGLKIKAVLNMDMISDRDDNQVAVIGNTASNWLIDVFKDTAKLYTGLESKCLYDSDIWYSDHSSFWNIGVPAILTIEGYPEMSAHYHKVTDLVANLDPNLMERVTRSNLATLLMLNPISSR
;
A
#
# COMPACT_ATOMS: atom_id res chain seq x y z
N MET A 1 10.20 -24.87 -20.08
CA MET A 1 10.15 -24.11 -18.81
C MET A 1 9.12 -22.97 -18.89
N THR A 2 7.82 -23.27 -19.06
CA THR A 2 6.81 -22.28 -19.51
C THR A 2 5.46 -22.37 -18.77
N ARG A 3 5.42 -22.81 -17.51
CA ARG A 3 4.13 -22.99 -16.78
C ARG A 3 4.10 -22.51 -15.32
N ARG A 4 4.96 -21.57 -14.90
CA ARG A 4 5.01 -21.12 -13.49
C ARG A 4 4.22 -19.85 -13.17
N TRP A 5 3.81 -19.03 -14.15
CA TRP A 5 3.25 -17.71 -13.86
C TRP A 5 1.72 -17.71 -13.68
N LEU A 6 0.98 -18.60 -14.33
CA LEU A 6 -0.48 -18.74 -14.15
C LEU A 6 -0.90 -19.55 -12.90
N ALA A 7 0.02 -20.14 -12.16
CA ALA A 7 -0.29 -20.92 -10.95
C ALA A 7 -0.40 -20.05 -9.67
N LEU A 8 -0.60 -18.73 -9.83
CA LEU A 8 -0.65 -17.76 -8.74
C LEU A 8 -2.01 -17.70 -8.00
N LEU A 9 -3.03 -18.50 -8.39
CA LEU A 9 -4.42 -18.06 -8.19
C LEU A 9 -5.43 -18.98 -7.48
N VAL A 10 -5.07 -20.12 -6.88
CA VAL A 10 -6.11 -20.91 -6.16
C VAL A 10 -5.58 -21.60 -4.92
N VAL A 11 -6.03 -21.18 -3.73
CA VAL A 11 -6.29 -22.07 -2.56
C VAL A 11 -7.44 -21.50 -1.70
N CYS A 12 -8.51 -22.29 -1.56
CA CYS A 12 -9.63 -22.08 -0.62
C CYS A 12 -9.29 -22.57 0.79
N SER A 13 -9.81 -21.85 1.79
CA SER A 13 -9.74 -22.17 3.23
C SER A 13 -10.68 -23.31 3.62
N LEU A 14 -10.21 -24.23 4.46
CA LEU A 14 -11.04 -25.11 5.29
C LEU A 14 -10.67 -24.88 6.75
N ALA A 15 -11.60 -24.34 7.53
CA ALA A 15 -11.49 -24.22 8.99
C ALA A 15 -12.53 -25.13 9.65
N LEU A 16 -12.10 -25.90 10.64
CA LEU A 16 -12.98 -26.64 11.56
C LEU A 16 -13.04 -25.87 12.90
N PRO A 17 -14.20 -25.79 13.57
CA PRO A 17 -14.33 -25.02 14.80
C PRO A 17 -13.96 -25.87 16.02
N LEU A 18 -13.20 -25.29 16.96
CA LEU A 18 -13.13 -25.76 18.34
C LEU A 18 -13.16 -24.55 19.28
N THR A 19 -13.96 -24.71 20.33
CA THR A 19 -14.49 -23.72 21.28
C THR A 19 -13.42 -22.96 22.08
N GLY A 20 -13.73 -21.68 22.38
CA GLY A 20 -12.85 -20.73 23.05
C GLY A 20 -12.55 -21.03 24.53
N PHE A 21 -11.41 -20.51 24.98
CA PHE A 21 -11.01 -20.43 26.39
C PHE A 21 -10.75 -18.96 26.73
N ALA A 22 -11.41 -18.46 27.77
CA ALA A 22 -11.07 -17.19 28.42
C ALA A 22 -10.05 -17.49 29.54
N LEU A 23 -8.93 -16.76 29.58
CA LEU A 23 -7.92 -16.88 30.64
C LEU A 23 -8.16 -15.79 31.70
N SER A 24 -8.77 -16.17 32.81
CA SER A 24 -8.85 -15.39 34.04
C SER A 24 -7.97 -16.06 35.12
N GLY A 25 -6.70 -15.66 35.20
CA GLY A 25 -5.70 -16.22 36.14
C GLY A 25 -4.35 -15.50 36.03
N GLU A 26 -3.46 -15.68 37.02
CA GLU A 26 -2.26 -14.85 37.21
C GLU A 26 -1.34 -14.81 35.95
N PRO A 27 -1.06 -13.61 35.40
CA PRO A 27 -0.67 -13.45 33.99
C PRO A 27 0.74 -13.95 33.59
N LYS A 28 1.58 -14.35 34.56
CA LYS A 28 2.97 -14.74 34.29
C LYS A 28 3.20 -16.26 34.32
N ALA A 29 2.70 -16.96 35.34
CA ALA A 29 2.90 -18.40 35.47
C ALA A 29 2.12 -19.18 34.42
N GLU A 30 0.85 -18.81 34.18
CA GLU A 30 0.03 -19.40 33.11
C GLU A 30 0.61 -19.11 31.73
N PHE A 31 1.25 -17.95 31.55
CA PHE A 31 1.90 -17.60 30.30
C PHE A 31 3.18 -18.39 30.06
N ASP A 32 4.02 -18.56 31.07
CA ASP A 32 5.25 -19.33 30.96
C ASP A 32 4.95 -20.83 30.71
N GLU A 33 3.89 -21.37 31.33
CA GLU A 33 3.39 -22.72 31.08
C GLU A 33 2.77 -22.86 29.67
N PHE A 34 1.96 -21.90 29.22
CA PHE A 34 1.40 -21.88 27.87
C PHE A 34 2.47 -21.79 26.78
N ILE A 35 3.49 -20.94 26.97
CA ILE A 35 4.63 -20.84 26.04
C ILE A 35 5.47 -22.11 26.06
N ARG A 36 5.60 -22.78 27.21
CA ARG A 36 6.24 -24.10 27.32
C ARG A 36 5.48 -25.13 26.50
N THR A 37 4.16 -25.23 26.64
CA THR A 37 3.31 -26.14 25.85
C THR A 37 3.38 -25.84 24.35
N LEU A 38 3.32 -24.56 23.94
CA LEU A 38 3.46 -24.18 22.53
C LEU A 38 4.85 -24.45 21.96
N ARG A 39 5.91 -24.37 22.77
CA ARG A 39 7.28 -24.75 22.39
C ARG A 39 7.40 -26.26 22.22
N GLU A 40 6.82 -27.02 23.13
CA GLU A 40 6.74 -28.49 23.06
C GLU A 40 5.96 -28.95 21.81
N GLU A 41 4.91 -28.23 21.42
CA GLU A 41 4.12 -28.49 20.20
C GLU A 41 4.72 -27.91 18.89
N LYS A 42 5.85 -27.18 18.94
CA LYS A 42 6.41 -26.41 17.80
C LYS A 42 5.42 -25.40 17.18
N ARG A 43 4.51 -24.81 17.96
CA ARG A 43 3.43 -23.92 17.51
C ARG A 43 3.53 -22.46 17.98
N VAL A 44 4.70 -22.04 18.49
CA VAL A 44 4.91 -20.68 19.03
C VAL A 44 4.66 -19.56 18.01
N ASP A 45 4.76 -19.86 16.71
CA ASP A 45 4.46 -18.91 15.62
C ASP A 45 2.94 -18.71 15.37
N ARG A 46 2.07 -19.42 16.08
CA ARG A 46 0.61 -19.25 16.01
C ARG A 46 0.07 -18.20 16.98
N ILE A 47 0.92 -17.60 17.82
CA ILE A 47 0.53 -16.49 18.69
C ILE A 47 1.07 -15.20 18.12
N GLY A 48 0.15 -14.27 17.89
CA GLY A 48 0.43 -12.88 17.59
C GLY A 48 0.56 -12.06 18.86
N TYR A 49 1.47 -11.10 18.87
CA TYR A 49 1.65 -10.13 19.93
C TYR A 49 1.52 -8.74 19.33
N LEU A 50 0.54 -7.98 19.81
CA LEU A 50 0.48 -6.55 19.57
C LEU A 50 1.40 -5.87 20.58
N VAL A 51 2.39 -5.12 20.10
CA VAL A 51 3.50 -4.61 20.89
C VAL A 51 3.70 -3.13 20.60
N GLU A 52 3.77 -2.33 21.65
CA GLU A 52 4.25 -0.96 21.60
C GLU A 52 5.78 -0.95 21.74
N VAL A 53 6.47 -0.32 20.81
CA VAL A 53 7.91 -0.11 20.78
C VAL A 53 8.17 1.37 21.01
N GLN A 54 8.76 1.74 22.15
CA GLN A 54 8.99 3.15 22.48
C GLN A 54 10.20 3.70 21.70
N ILE A 55 10.08 4.91 21.16
CA ILE A 55 11.16 5.57 20.40
C ILE A 55 12.19 6.13 21.38
N PRO A 56 13.47 5.71 21.34
CA PRO A 56 14.54 6.47 21.96
C PRO A 56 14.92 7.65 21.03
N PRO A 57 15.35 8.80 21.57
CA PRO A 57 15.35 10.12 20.90
C PRO A 57 16.23 10.32 19.64
N SER A 58 16.71 9.28 18.94
CA SER A 58 17.57 9.41 17.75
C SER A 58 17.13 8.58 16.54
N LYS A 59 17.36 9.13 15.33
CA LYS A 59 17.05 8.53 14.01
C LYS A 59 17.71 7.17 13.76
N ALA A 60 18.81 6.84 14.45
CA ALA A 60 19.50 5.55 14.33
C ALA A 60 18.65 4.36 14.85
N ASN A 61 17.59 4.63 15.61
CA ASN A 61 16.71 3.59 16.16
C ASN A 61 15.55 3.21 15.22
N GLU A 62 15.16 4.06 14.29
CA GLU A 62 14.04 3.78 13.38
C GLU A 62 14.36 2.63 12.43
N SER A 63 15.56 2.65 11.82
CA SER A 63 16.08 1.53 11.03
C SER A 63 16.18 0.23 11.84
N LYS A 64 16.48 0.31 13.15
CA LYS A 64 16.49 -0.86 14.04
C LYS A 64 15.07 -1.37 14.31
N ILE A 65 14.11 -0.47 14.53
CA ILE A 65 12.70 -0.82 14.72
C ILE A 65 12.20 -1.54 13.48
N PHE A 66 12.41 -1.00 12.28
CA PHE A 66 12.08 -1.71 11.04
C PHE A 66 12.80 -3.06 10.89
N ALA A 67 14.09 -3.14 11.23
CA ALA A 67 14.85 -4.38 11.10
C ALA A 67 14.38 -5.50 12.06
N TYR A 68 13.94 -5.15 13.28
CA TYR A 68 13.64 -6.14 14.33
C TYR A 68 12.15 -6.31 14.60
N ALA A 69 11.38 -5.21 14.64
CA ALA A 69 9.93 -5.21 14.81
C ALA A 69 9.19 -5.46 13.48
N GLY A 70 9.65 -4.86 12.39
CA GLY A 70 8.95 -4.88 11.10
C GLY A 70 7.92 -3.76 11.00
N LYS A 71 6.83 -3.97 10.23
CA LYS A 71 5.73 -3.01 10.10
C LYS A 71 5.17 -2.64 11.47
N TYR A 72 5.06 -1.35 11.74
CA TYR A 72 4.16 -0.86 12.75
C TYR A 72 2.79 -0.55 12.13
N CYS A 73 1.73 -0.89 12.82
CA CYS A 73 0.37 -0.50 12.47
C CYS A 73 0.03 0.92 12.94
N TYR A 74 0.80 1.48 13.88
CA TYR A 74 0.62 2.85 14.37
C TYR A 74 1.97 3.47 14.74
N SER A 75 2.13 4.77 14.55
CA SER A 75 3.28 5.55 15.02
C SER A 75 2.83 6.83 15.71
N SER A 76 3.58 7.23 16.72
CA SER A 76 3.46 8.52 17.39
C SER A 76 4.82 8.98 17.90
N PRO A 77 4.97 10.23 18.33
CA PRO A 77 6.21 10.71 18.93
C PRO A 77 6.68 9.88 20.15
N ALA A 78 5.78 9.12 20.79
CA ALA A 78 6.08 8.30 21.95
C ALA A 78 6.53 6.86 21.58
N GLY A 79 6.16 6.35 20.40
CA GLY A 79 6.30 4.93 20.11
C GLY A 79 5.65 4.47 18.80
N TYR A 80 5.84 3.18 18.52
CA TYR A 80 5.22 2.46 17.41
C TYR A 80 4.40 1.29 17.93
N LEU A 81 3.20 1.04 17.43
CA LEU A 81 2.53 -0.25 17.65
C LEU A 81 2.85 -1.18 16.49
N THR A 82 3.24 -2.41 16.78
CA THR A 82 3.53 -3.44 15.78
C THR A 82 2.86 -4.75 16.18
N HIS A 83 2.56 -5.59 15.19
CA HIS A 83 2.17 -6.97 15.41
C HIS A 83 3.34 -7.90 15.06
N VAL A 84 3.75 -8.75 16.00
CA VAL A 84 4.92 -9.64 15.89
C VAL A 84 4.61 -11.05 16.38
N ASN A 85 5.33 -12.07 15.89
CA ASN A 85 5.36 -13.39 16.55
C ASN A 85 6.41 -13.42 17.65
N TYR A 86 6.42 -14.51 18.40
CA TYR A 86 7.39 -14.74 19.46
C TYR A 86 8.85 -14.61 18.98
N SER A 87 9.16 -15.18 17.81
CA SER A 87 10.51 -15.09 17.23
C SER A 87 10.96 -13.64 17.01
N ARG A 88 10.08 -12.77 16.50
CA ARG A 88 10.36 -11.33 16.33
C ARG A 88 10.43 -10.61 17.67
N LEU A 89 9.53 -10.89 18.60
CA LEU A 89 9.57 -10.33 19.94
C LEU A 89 10.91 -10.60 20.64
N GLU A 90 11.45 -11.82 20.49
CA GLU A 90 12.77 -12.18 21.00
C GLU A 90 13.91 -11.43 20.29
N ARG A 91 13.81 -11.20 18.97
CA ARG A 91 14.78 -10.36 18.25
C ARG A 91 14.75 -8.92 18.74
N MET A 92 13.58 -8.36 18.99
CA MET A 92 13.41 -7.00 19.53
C MET A 92 14.04 -6.88 20.92
N ARG A 93 13.83 -7.89 21.79
CA ARG A 93 14.48 -7.98 23.10
C ARG A 93 16.00 -8.05 23.00
N LYS A 94 16.53 -8.90 22.12
CA LYS A 94 17.98 -9.02 21.86
C LYS A 94 18.59 -7.74 21.30
N ALA A 95 17.83 -6.99 20.51
CA ALA A 95 18.22 -5.68 19.99
C ALA A 95 18.09 -4.54 21.01
N ALA A 96 17.70 -4.84 22.26
CA ALA A 96 17.47 -3.89 23.34
C ALA A 96 16.43 -2.82 23.01
N LEU A 97 15.41 -3.15 22.21
CA LEU A 97 14.26 -2.27 21.97
C LEU A 97 13.37 -2.25 23.22
N LYS A 98 12.99 -1.05 23.67
CA LYS A 98 12.05 -0.87 24.79
C LYS A 98 10.65 -1.18 24.29
N THR A 99 10.03 -2.24 24.82
CA THR A 99 8.78 -2.79 24.31
C THR A 99 7.76 -3.03 25.43
N ARG A 100 6.48 -2.85 25.13
CA ARG A 100 5.33 -3.20 25.98
C ARG A 100 4.34 -4.03 25.16
N ILE A 101 3.96 -5.21 25.65
CA ILE A 101 2.92 -6.02 25.00
C ILE A 101 1.57 -5.39 25.36
N ILE A 102 0.79 -5.02 24.34
CA ILE A 102 -0.56 -4.46 24.47
C ILE A 102 -1.58 -5.59 24.54
N ASP A 103 -1.47 -6.57 23.64
CA ASP A 103 -2.37 -7.72 23.59
C ASP A 103 -1.70 -8.92 22.89
N LYS A 104 -2.30 -10.10 23.00
CA LYS A 104 -1.88 -11.33 22.32
C LYS A 104 -3.07 -12.21 21.97
N LYS A 105 -3.04 -12.86 20.81
CA LYS A 105 -4.08 -13.83 20.40
C LYS A 105 -3.52 -14.96 19.54
N ARG A 106 -4.31 -16.00 19.37
CA ARG A 106 -4.06 -17.06 18.39
C ARG A 106 -4.37 -16.55 16.98
N LEU A 107 -3.41 -16.65 16.07
CA LEU A 107 -3.55 -16.24 14.67
C LEU A 107 -4.35 -17.24 13.83
N ASP A 108 -4.51 -18.48 14.32
CA ASP A 108 -5.41 -19.47 13.72
C ASP A 108 -6.85 -19.36 14.24
N ASP A 109 -7.13 -18.40 15.11
CA ASP A 109 -8.47 -18.06 15.58
C ASP A 109 -8.99 -16.84 14.81
N ALA A 110 -9.94 -17.09 13.91
CA ALA A 110 -10.61 -16.06 13.11
C ALA A 110 -11.83 -15.44 13.82
N GLY A 111 -12.13 -15.84 15.06
CA GLY A 111 -13.30 -15.37 15.81
C GLY A 111 -13.20 -13.91 16.25
N GLU A 112 -12.00 -13.37 16.38
CA GLU A 112 -11.74 -11.97 16.72
C GLU A 112 -10.57 -11.44 15.90
N ALA A 113 -10.50 -10.14 15.64
CA ALA A 113 -9.34 -9.52 15.00
C ALA A 113 -9.07 -8.13 15.57
N TRP A 114 -7.82 -7.69 15.47
CA TRP A 114 -7.42 -6.35 15.89
C TRP A 114 -7.76 -5.32 14.83
N TYR A 115 -8.33 -4.19 15.26
CA TYR A 115 -8.61 -3.05 14.41
C TYR A 115 -8.00 -1.79 15.00
N LEU A 116 -7.37 -1.01 14.13
CA LEU A 116 -7.00 0.37 14.40
C LEU A 116 -8.18 1.24 13.98
N VAL A 117 -8.66 2.10 14.88
CA VAL A 117 -9.81 2.98 14.64
C VAL A 117 -9.36 4.42 14.89
N TRP A 118 -9.66 5.32 13.97
CA TRP A 118 -9.42 6.75 14.15
C TRP A 118 -10.71 7.42 14.62
N VAL A 119 -10.56 8.29 15.61
CA VAL A 119 -11.63 9.09 16.20
C VAL A 119 -11.31 10.56 15.99
N GLU A 120 -12.18 11.26 15.27
CA GLU A 120 -11.99 12.66 14.89
C GLU A 120 -12.37 13.61 16.04
N ASP A 121 -13.41 13.25 16.78
CA ASP A 121 -13.94 14.03 17.89
C ASP A 121 -14.32 13.15 19.10
N GLU A 122 -14.73 13.81 20.19
CA GLU A 122 -15.11 13.16 21.43
C GLU A 122 -16.39 12.32 21.27
N ALA A 123 -17.32 12.73 20.40
CA ALA A 123 -18.56 11.99 20.16
C ALA A 123 -18.30 10.64 19.48
N GLN A 124 -17.38 10.59 18.50
CA GLN A 124 -16.93 9.34 17.90
C GLN A 124 -16.21 8.44 18.90
N ASP A 125 -15.38 9.01 19.78
CA ASP A 125 -14.71 8.23 20.81
C ASP A 125 -15.69 7.64 21.82
N GLU A 126 -16.66 8.43 22.29
CA GLU A 126 -17.72 7.95 23.19
C GLU A 126 -18.57 6.87 22.53
N LEU A 127 -18.95 7.06 21.26
CA LEU A 127 -19.69 6.07 20.49
C LEU A 127 -18.92 4.75 20.37
N LEU A 128 -17.63 4.81 20.04
CA LEU A 128 -16.79 3.62 19.99
C LEU A 128 -16.71 2.93 21.35
N ARG A 129 -16.44 3.70 22.42
CA ARG A 129 -16.31 3.21 23.80
C ARG A 129 -17.61 2.67 24.38
N SER A 130 -18.76 3.09 23.86
CA SER A 130 -20.06 2.55 24.26
C SER A 130 -20.22 1.07 23.91
N LYS A 131 -19.47 0.58 22.91
CA LYS A 131 -19.55 -0.81 22.44
C LYS A 131 -18.25 -1.59 22.65
N PHE A 132 -17.09 -0.96 22.54
CA PHE A 132 -15.80 -1.64 22.57
C PHE A 132 -14.81 -0.99 23.55
N GLU A 133 -14.11 -1.81 24.32
CA GLU A 133 -13.03 -1.35 25.20
C GLU A 133 -11.71 -1.23 24.40
N PRO A 134 -11.09 -0.04 24.31
CA PRO A 134 -9.82 0.12 23.62
C PRO A 134 -8.65 -0.52 24.38
N LEU A 135 -7.90 -1.39 23.70
CA LEU A 135 -6.63 -1.96 24.17
C LEU A 135 -5.51 -0.92 24.21
N PHE A 136 -5.61 0.07 23.33
CA PHE A 136 -4.68 1.19 23.23
C PHE A 136 -5.46 2.46 22.88
N SER A 137 -5.01 3.58 23.42
CA SER A 137 -5.55 4.92 23.13
C SER A 137 -4.42 5.92 22.99
N ASP A 138 -4.47 6.71 21.93
CA ASP A 138 -3.68 7.94 21.73
C ASP A 138 -4.60 9.04 21.19
N ARG A 139 -4.14 10.29 21.01
CA ARG A 139 -5.00 11.47 20.77
C ARG A 139 -6.19 11.23 19.82
N HIS A 140 -5.96 10.64 18.66
CA HIS A 140 -7.00 10.39 17.63
C HIS A 140 -7.12 8.92 17.23
N THR A 141 -6.55 8.00 18.01
CA THR A 141 -6.41 6.61 17.59
C THR A 141 -6.73 5.63 18.72
N ARG A 142 -7.44 4.57 18.38
CA ARG A 142 -7.81 3.46 19.27
C ARG A 142 -7.37 2.15 18.63
N VAL A 143 -6.95 1.19 19.44
CA VAL A 143 -6.90 -0.21 19.01
C VAL A 143 -7.94 -0.99 19.76
N ILE A 144 -8.78 -1.72 19.03
CA ILE A 144 -9.80 -2.61 19.58
C ILE A 144 -9.56 -4.02 19.06
N ARG A 145 -10.14 -5.01 19.74
CA ARG A 145 -10.25 -6.38 19.23
C ARG A 145 -11.71 -6.78 19.23
N ILE A 146 -12.25 -7.08 18.06
CA ILE A 146 -13.68 -7.33 17.87
C ILE A 146 -13.90 -8.52 16.95
N ARG A 147 -15.12 -9.06 16.94
CA ARG A 147 -15.51 -10.15 16.05
C ARG A 147 -15.83 -9.62 14.64
N PRO A 148 -15.68 -10.44 13.58
CA PRO A 148 -16.02 -10.01 12.22
C PRO A 148 -17.47 -9.50 12.07
N GLU A 149 -18.43 -10.08 12.79
CA GLU A 149 -19.82 -9.61 12.77
C GLU A 149 -20.02 -8.21 13.36
N ASP A 150 -19.11 -7.77 14.23
CA ASP A 150 -19.14 -6.45 14.84
C ASP A 150 -18.47 -5.38 13.97
N GLU A 151 -17.74 -5.77 12.91
CA GLU A 151 -17.08 -4.84 11.98
C GLU A 151 -18.09 -3.89 11.32
N ALA A 152 -19.31 -4.39 11.03
CA ALA A 152 -20.39 -3.59 10.45
C ALA A 152 -20.70 -2.35 11.28
N PHE A 153 -20.58 -2.42 12.61
CA PHE A 153 -20.78 -1.26 13.48
C PHE A 153 -19.81 -0.11 13.16
N LEU A 154 -18.55 -0.42 12.87
CA LEU A 154 -17.56 0.62 12.54
C LEU A 154 -17.94 1.32 11.23
N GLY A 155 -18.31 0.54 10.21
CA GLY A 155 -18.74 1.07 8.91
C GLY A 155 -20.05 1.83 8.96
N ASP A 156 -21.07 1.30 9.65
CA ASP A 156 -22.40 1.90 9.76
C ASP A 156 -22.39 3.23 10.51
N ASN A 157 -21.42 3.42 11.41
CA ASN A 157 -21.22 4.66 12.16
C ASN A 157 -20.15 5.58 11.54
N LEU A 158 -19.72 5.30 10.31
CA LEU A 158 -18.77 6.11 9.55
C LEU A 158 -17.42 6.31 10.28
N LEU A 159 -17.03 5.38 11.15
CA LEU A 159 -15.73 5.42 11.80
C LEU A 159 -14.67 4.98 10.80
N ARG A 160 -13.53 5.68 10.78
CA ARG A 160 -12.38 5.24 9.99
C ARG A 160 -11.69 4.10 10.72
N TYR A 161 -11.46 2.97 10.06
CA TYR A 161 -10.78 1.84 10.66
C TYR A 161 -9.94 1.04 9.66
N SER A 162 -8.97 0.30 10.17
CA SER A 162 -8.20 -0.67 9.41
C SER A 162 -7.99 -1.92 10.26
N LEU A 163 -8.22 -3.08 9.66
CA LEU A 163 -7.75 -4.35 10.21
C LEU A 163 -6.22 -4.29 10.38
N ILE A 164 -5.72 -4.64 11.58
CA ILE A 164 -4.29 -4.80 11.85
C ILE A 164 -3.88 -6.16 11.29
N GLU A 165 -2.94 -6.15 10.35
CA GLU A 165 -2.59 -7.37 9.63
C GLU A 165 -1.93 -8.41 10.55
N GLU A 166 -2.61 -9.54 10.67
CA GLU A 166 -2.18 -10.68 11.47
C GLU A 166 -1.17 -11.58 10.74
N THR A 167 -0.95 -11.33 9.44
CA THR A 167 0.04 -12.08 8.66
C THR A 167 1.43 -11.48 8.84
N LEU A 168 2.33 -12.26 9.43
CA LEU A 168 3.73 -11.86 9.57
C LEU A 168 4.49 -12.19 8.28
N LEU A 169 4.49 -11.23 7.34
CA LEU A 169 5.17 -11.40 6.06
C LEU A 169 6.70 -11.46 6.25
N PRO A 170 7.42 -12.35 5.55
CA PRO A 170 8.87 -12.32 5.53
C PRO A 170 9.33 -10.99 4.91
N LEU A 171 10.33 -10.35 5.54
CA LEU A 171 10.95 -9.16 4.95
C LEU A 171 11.63 -9.56 3.64
N LYS A 172 11.32 -8.84 2.56
CA LYS A 172 11.92 -8.94 1.23
C LYS A 172 13.02 -7.91 1.00
N SER A 173 13.54 -7.30 2.08
CA SER A 173 14.55 -6.25 1.96
C SER A 173 15.71 -6.72 1.07
N LEU A 174 16.20 -5.82 0.22
CA LEU A 174 17.24 -6.10 -0.78
C LEU A 174 18.60 -6.49 -0.17
N GLY A 175 18.69 -6.70 1.15
CA GLY A 175 19.96 -6.79 1.86
C GLY A 175 20.71 -5.47 1.75
N ARG A 176 21.57 -5.35 0.74
CA ARG A 176 22.27 -4.11 0.40
C ARG A 176 21.37 -3.23 -0.48
N LEU A 177 21.16 -1.97 -0.08
CA LEU A 177 20.44 -0.99 -0.91
C LEU A 177 21.06 -0.94 -2.32
N PRO A 178 20.25 -0.93 -3.39
CA PRO A 178 20.76 -0.72 -4.74
C PRO A 178 21.58 0.57 -4.79
N LYS A 179 22.71 0.54 -5.51
CA LYS A 179 23.40 1.79 -5.82
C LYS A 179 22.47 2.62 -6.71
N ALA A 180 22.17 3.84 -6.31
CA ALA A 180 21.38 4.75 -7.13
C ALA A 180 22.03 4.86 -8.53
N PRO A 181 21.22 4.80 -9.61
CA PRO A 181 21.74 5.02 -10.95
C PRO A 181 22.33 6.42 -11.06
N ARG A 182 23.29 6.59 -11.97
CA ARG A 182 23.78 7.93 -12.32
C ARG A 182 22.69 8.60 -13.16
N ILE A 183 22.23 9.78 -12.73
CA ILE A 183 21.20 10.53 -13.44
C ILE A 183 21.88 11.37 -14.52
N GLU A 184 21.74 10.93 -15.77
CA GLU A 184 22.22 11.64 -16.95
C GLU A 184 21.12 11.70 -18.01
N LEU A 185 21.17 12.72 -18.86
CA LEU A 185 20.19 12.86 -19.93
C LEU A 185 20.39 11.75 -20.96
N ASP A 186 19.38 10.92 -21.14
CA ASP A 186 19.23 9.98 -22.25
C ASP A 186 18.21 10.58 -23.23
N PRO A 187 18.64 10.99 -24.44
CA PRO A 187 17.74 11.56 -25.44
C PRO A 187 16.57 10.63 -25.79
N ARG A 188 16.73 9.30 -25.66
CA ARG A 188 15.65 8.35 -25.91
C ARG A 188 14.53 8.48 -24.88
N ILE A 189 14.88 8.66 -23.61
CA ILE A 189 13.90 8.89 -22.54
C ILE A 189 13.18 10.23 -22.79
N GLN A 190 13.92 11.27 -23.19
CA GLN A 190 13.36 12.59 -23.48
C GLN A 190 12.30 12.55 -24.60
N GLU A 191 12.48 11.71 -25.62
CA GLU A 191 11.45 11.53 -26.66
C GLU A 191 10.30 10.64 -26.20
N LEU A 192 10.57 9.56 -25.47
CA LEU A 192 9.54 8.63 -25.00
C LEU A 192 8.53 9.29 -24.06
N ILE A 193 8.98 10.15 -23.14
CA ILE A 193 8.05 10.81 -22.21
C ILE A 193 7.05 11.74 -22.92
N LYS A 194 7.39 12.28 -24.10
CA LYS A 194 6.49 13.15 -24.87
C LYS A 194 5.27 12.41 -25.42
N LEU A 195 5.32 11.07 -25.47
CA LEU A 195 4.19 10.24 -25.91
C LEU A 195 3.05 10.21 -24.90
N ILE A 196 3.30 10.60 -23.65
CA ILE A 196 2.25 10.80 -22.65
C ILE A 196 1.75 12.23 -22.79
N THR A 197 0.46 12.41 -23.08
CA THR A 197 -0.16 13.73 -23.24
C THR A 197 -1.23 13.97 -22.20
N LYS A 198 -1.35 15.21 -21.73
CA LYS A 198 -2.40 15.60 -20.79
C LYS A 198 -3.84 15.33 -21.29
N ASP A 199 -4.07 15.40 -22.60
CA ASP A 199 -5.38 15.19 -23.21
C ASP A 199 -5.78 13.71 -23.18
N ASP A 200 -4.86 12.81 -23.54
CA ASP A 200 -5.11 11.36 -23.46
C ASP A 200 -5.26 10.91 -21.99
N MET A 201 -4.51 11.51 -21.08
CA MET A 201 -4.65 11.28 -19.64
C MET A 201 -6.03 11.71 -19.16
N LYS A 202 -6.47 12.93 -19.50
CA LYS A 202 -7.79 13.43 -19.14
C LYS A 202 -8.93 12.56 -19.70
N ALA A 203 -8.78 12.04 -20.91
CA ALA A 203 -9.73 11.10 -21.50
C ALA A 203 -9.81 9.78 -20.71
N THR A 204 -8.68 9.25 -20.23
CA THR A 204 -8.66 8.10 -19.32
C THR A 204 -9.40 8.39 -18.02
N VAL A 205 -9.15 9.54 -17.40
CA VAL A 205 -9.86 9.94 -16.16
C VAL A 205 -11.36 10.07 -16.41
N GLN A 206 -11.78 10.65 -17.54
CA GLN A 206 -13.19 10.73 -17.91
C GLN A 206 -13.85 9.37 -18.01
N ALA A 207 -13.20 8.37 -18.63
CA ALA A 207 -13.73 7.02 -18.71
C ALA A 207 -13.90 6.36 -17.33
N LEU A 208 -13.01 6.68 -16.37
CA LEU A 208 -13.12 6.23 -14.98
C LEU A 208 -14.24 6.97 -14.22
N GLU A 209 -14.42 8.26 -14.46
CA GLU A 209 -15.54 9.05 -13.89
C GLU A 209 -16.89 8.56 -14.42
N ASP A 210 -16.97 8.18 -15.70
CA ASP A 210 -18.18 7.70 -16.38
C ASP A 210 -18.70 6.37 -15.80
N CYS A 211 -17.89 5.68 -14.98
CA CYS A 211 -18.35 4.54 -14.16
C CYS A 211 -19.33 4.95 -13.04
N TYR A 212 -19.65 6.25 -12.92
CA TYR A 212 -20.51 6.90 -11.91
C TYR A 212 -19.95 6.87 -10.48
N SER A 213 -19.47 5.72 -10.01
CA SER A 213 -18.82 5.55 -8.72
C SER A 213 -17.93 4.31 -8.74
N ARG A 214 -16.64 4.48 -8.42
CA ARG A 214 -15.68 3.36 -8.28
C ARG A 214 -15.52 2.93 -6.82
N GLN A 215 -16.42 3.37 -5.95
CA GLN A 215 -16.48 2.90 -4.56
C GLN A 215 -16.68 1.39 -4.49
N VAL A 216 -15.99 0.71 -3.58
CA VAL A 216 -15.87 -0.76 -3.52
C VAL A 216 -17.19 -1.55 -3.47
N ARG A 217 -18.29 -0.94 -3.03
CA ARG A 217 -19.65 -1.52 -3.00
C ARG A 217 -20.51 -1.10 -4.20
N ALA A 218 -20.07 -0.14 -4.99
CA ALA A 218 -20.78 0.34 -6.18
C ALA A 218 -20.50 -0.53 -7.41
N ALA A 219 -21.50 -0.67 -8.29
CA ALA A 219 -21.36 -1.44 -9.53
C ALA A 219 -20.27 -0.90 -10.48
N GLY A 220 -19.98 0.41 -10.40
CA GLY A 220 -18.95 1.06 -11.20
C GLY A 220 -17.53 0.63 -10.85
N ASN A 221 -17.26 0.14 -9.63
CA ASN A 221 -15.95 -0.42 -9.28
C ASN A 221 -15.60 -1.63 -10.17
N ALA A 222 -16.51 -2.60 -10.28
CA ALA A 222 -16.31 -3.76 -11.13
C ALA A 222 -16.25 -3.39 -12.63
N GLN A 223 -16.92 -2.32 -13.05
CA GLN A 223 -16.81 -1.77 -14.41
C GLN A 223 -15.42 -1.20 -14.67
N ALA A 224 -14.88 -0.41 -13.72
CA ALA A 224 -13.53 0.15 -13.81
C ALA A 224 -12.45 -0.95 -13.83
N VAL A 225 -12.57 -2.01 -13.01
CA VAL A 225 -11.69 -3.20 -13.08
C VAL A 225 -11.61 -3.73 -14.51
N ARG A 226 -12.78 -4.01 -15.11
CA ARG A 226 -12.85 -4.59 -16.46
C ARG A 226 -12.28 -3.64 -17.50
N TRP A 227 -12.69 -2.38 -17.46
CA TRP A 227 -12.26 -1.39 -18.43
C TRP A 227 -10.74 -1.17 -18.41
N LEU A 228 -10.13 -1.03 -17.23
CA LEU A 228 -8.67 -0.89 -17.09
C LEU A 228 -7.94 -2.15 -17.57
N ALA A 229 -8.41 -3.33 -17.19
CA ALA A 229 -7.82 -4.60 -17.65
C ALA A 229 -7.85 -4.71 -19.19
N GLU A 230 -8.96 -4.33 -19.82
CA GLU A 230 -9.09 -4.28 -21.28
C GLU A 230 -8.12 -3.27 -21.91
N GLN A 231 -7.87 -2.11 -21.28
CA GLN A 231 -6.88 -1.17 -21.80
C GLN A 231 -5.45 -1.75 -21.76
N PHE A 232 -5.06 -2.40 -20.64
CA PHE A 232 -3.76 -3.07 -20.56
C PHE A 232 -3.63 -4.20 -21.58
N GLN A 233 -4.70 -4.97 -21.83
CA GLN A 233 -4.69 -6.08 -22.79
C GLN A 233 -4.45 -5.64 -24.24
N LYS A 234 -4.77 -4.39 -24.58
CA LYS A 234 -4.48 -3.80 -25.90
C LYS A 234 -2.99 -3.47 -26.09
N MET A 235 -2.19 -3.48 -25.02
CA MET A 235 -0.78 -3.11 -25.06
C MET A 235 0.10 -4.35 -25.33
N PRO A 236 1.19 -4.20 -26.10
CA PRO A 236 2.07 -5.32 -26.39
C PRO A 236 2.87 -5.74 -25.15
N ASN A 237 3.33 -6.99 -25.12
CA ASN A 237 4.24 -7.52 -24.08
C ASN A 237 3.71 -7.47 -22.64
N LEU A 238 2.39 -7.36 -22.44
CA LEU A 238 1.76 -7.42 -21.12
C LEU A 238 1.00 -8.73 -20.92
N GLU A 239 1.27 -9.41 -19.81
CA GLU A 239 0.41 -10.47 -19.27
C GLU A 239 -0.52 -9.84 -18.24
N VAL A 240 -1.83 -9.80 -18.53
CA VAL A 240 -2.83 -9.10 -17.70
C VAL A 240 -3.67 -10.10 -16.90
N ALA A 241 -3.83 -9.84 -15.60
CA ALA A 241 -4.66 -10.60 -14.69
C ALA A 241 -5.44 -9.68 -13.74
N THR A 242 -6.56 -10.18 -13.21
CA THR A 242 -7.36 -9.48 -12.19
C THR A 242 -7.44 -10.31 -10.91
N PRO A 243 -6.34 -10.44 -10.15
CA PRO A 243 -6.31 -11.30 -8.97
C PRO A 243 -7.32 -10.83 -7.92
N THR A 244 -8.09 -11.79 -7.40
CA THR A 244 -9.11 -11.54 -6.38
C THR A 244 -8.52 -11.59 -4.98
N PHE A 245 -9.04 -10.78 -4.08
CA PHE A 245 -8.75 -10.83 -2.64
C PHE A 245 -10.03 -10.76 -1.81
N PRO A 246 -10.04 -11.34 -0.59
CA PRO A 246 -11.21 -11.29 0.28
C PRO A 246 -11.51 -9.86 0.75
N TYR A 247 -12.77 -9.46 0.70
CA TYR A 247 -13.26 -8.21 1.28
C TYR A 247 -14.72 -8.37 1.73
N SER A 248 -15.00 -8.25 3.03
CA SER A 248 -16.34 -8.51 3.57
C SER A 248 -16.93 -9.84 3.02
N SER A 249 -18.16 -9.83 2.51
CA SER A 249 -18.85 -10.99 1.93
C SER A 249 -18.56 -11.25 0.44
N GLN A 250 -17.90 -10.32 -0.27
CA GLN A 250 -17.70 -10.42 -1.73
C GLN A 250 -16.24 -10.08 -2.10
N PRO A 251 -15.53 -10.96 -2.83
CA PRO A 251 -14.16 -10.67 -3.21
C PRO A 251 -14.09 -9.46 -4.15
N LEU A 252 -13.03 -8.67 -4.00
CA LEU A 252 -12.67 -7.60 -4.92
C LEU A 252 -11.45 -8.01 -5.75
N SER A 253 -11.16 -7.25 -6.80
CA SER A 253 -10.06 -7.54 -7.72
C SER A 253 -9.15 -6.32 -7.90
N ASN A 254 -7.85 -6.55 -7.86
CA ASN A 254 -6.87 -5.61 -8.42
C ASN A 254 -6.76 -5.83 -9.94
N ILE A 255 -6.14 -4.88 -10.63
CA ILE A 255 -5.66 -5.05 -12.01
C ILE A 255 -4.15 -5.17 -11.96
N VAL A 256 -3.59 -6.24 -12.52
CA VAL A 256 -2.14 -6.46 -12.56
C VAL A 256 -1.72 -6.79 -14.00
N ALA A 257 -0.89 -5.94 -14.59
CA ALA A 257 -0.30 -6.15 -15.91
C ALA A 257 1.23 -6.30 -15.79
N ILE A 258 1.77 -7.42 -16.28
CA ILE A 258 3.18 -7.78 -16.11
C ILE A 258 3.90 -7.69 -17.46
N GLN A 259 4.89 -6.80 -17.53
CA GLN A 259 5.89 -6.77 -18.59
C GLN A 259 7.13 -7.54 -18.15
N LYS A 260 7.38 -8.69 -18.76
CA LYS A 260 8.50 -9.55 -18.36
C LYS A 260 9.86 -8.96 -18.76
N GLY A 261 10.80 -8.93 -17.81
CA GLY A 261 12.18 -8.51 -18.05
C GLY A 261 12.95 -9.49 -18.94
N VAL A 262 13.86 -8.98 -19.78
CA VAL A 262 14.62 -9.80 -20.74
C VAL A 262 15.94 -10.34 -20.19
N THR A 263 16.50 -9.73 -19.15
CA THR A 263 17.83 -10.10 -18.62
C THR A 263 17.74 -10.65 -17.19
N ASP A 264 16.95 -10.02 -16.33
CA ASP A 264 16.74 -10.44 -14.94
C ASP A 264 15.24 -10.34 -14.60
N PRO A 265 14.42 -11.29 -15.07
CA PRO A 265 12.97 -11.27 -14.89
C PRO A 265 12.52 -11.43 -13.43
N ASP A 266 13.41 -11.87 -12.54
CA ASP A 266 13.12 -12.06 -11.11
C ASP A 266 13.28 -10.75 -10.31
N THR A 267 13.92 -9.73 -10.89
CA THR A 267 13.90 -8.36 -10.36
C THR A 267 12.67 -7.62 -10.90
N VAL A 268 11.89 -7.06 -9.98
CA VAL A 268 10.58 -6.42 -10.27
C VAL A 268 10.59 -4.97 -9.83
N ILE A 269 10.09 -4.08 -10.69
CA ILE A 269 9.70 -2.71 -10.33
C ILE A 269 8.18 -2.62 -10.42
N VAL A 270 7.54 -2.05 -9.41
CA VAL A 270 6.09 -1.87 -9.39
C VAL A 270 5.76 -0.42 -9.70
N VAL A 271 4.78 -0.19 -10.58
CA VAL A 271 4.18 1.12 -10.83
C VAL A 271 2.71 0.99 -10.49
N CYS A 272 2.21 1.78 -9.56
CA CYS A 272 0.84 1.64 -9.06
C CYS A 272 0.16 2.97 -8.75
N GLY A 273 -1.15 2.87 -8.61
CA GLY A 273 -2.10 3.88 -8.13
C GLY A 273 -3.42 3.14 -7.89
N HIS A 274 -4.20 3.59 -6.92
CA HIS A 274 -5.51 2.97 -6.70
C HIS A 274 -6.52 3.45 -7.73
N MET A 275 -7.53 2.62 -7.97
CA MET A 275 -8.58 2.90 -8.93
C MET A 275 -9.94 3.06 -8.28
N ASP A 276 -10.14 2.61 -7.03
CA ASP A 276 -11.37 2.91 -6.31
C ASP A 276 -11.45 4.40 -5.95
N SER A 277 -12.63 4.81 -5.49
CA SER A 277 -12.94 6.20 -5.15
C SER A 277 -13.90 6.22 -3.97
N THR A 278 -13.88 7.28 -3.17
CA THR A 278 -14.91 7.48 -2.13
C THR A 278 -15.49 8.88 -2.13
N VAL A 279 -16.63 9.04 -1.45
CA VAL A 279 -17.14 10.34 -1.01
C VAL A 279 -17.46 10.25 0.46
N GLY A 280 -16.84 11.13 1.23
CA GLY A 280 -16.80 11.05 2.69
C GLY A 280 -16.24 9.71 3.18
N TRP A 281 -16.43 9.47 4.47
CA TRP A 281 -15.72 8.41 5.20
C TRP A 281 -16.51 7.09 5.34
N GLY A 282 -17.75 7.04 4.84
CA GLY A 282 -18.74 6.02 5.21
C GLY A 282 -19.12 4.98 4.16
N GLY A 283 -18.36 4.89 3.05
CA GLY A 283 -18.51 3.79 2.09
C GLY A 283 -19.91 3.61 1.48
N GLY A 284 -20.62 4.72 1.24
CA GLY A 284 -21.89 4.72 0.53
C GLY A 284 -21.72 4.36 -0.96
N THR A 285 -22.80 3.88 -1.59
CA THR A 285 -22.83 3.55 -3.03
C THR A 285 -23.22 4.74 -3.91
N GLY A 286 -23.24 5.95 -3.33
CA GLY A 286 -23.56 7.19 -4.02
C GLY A 286 -22.52 7.57 -5.07
N LYS A 287 -22.79 8.69 -5.77
CA LYS A 287 -21.86 9.24 -6.76
C LYS A 287 -20.51 9.53 -6.09
N ALA A 288 -19.45 8.86 -6.55
CA ALA A 288 -18.08 9.09 -6.13
C ALA A 288 -17.22 9.17 -7.40
N PRO A 289 -17.13 10.35 -8.04
CA PRO A 289 -16.50 10.46 -9.35
C PRO A 289 -14.99 10.25 -9.28
N GLY A 290 -14.32 10.73 -8.22
CA GLY A 290 -12.92 10.40 -7.92
C GLY A 290 -11.95 10.75 -9.06
N ALA A 291 -12.15 11.89 -9.72
CA ALA A 291 -11.38 12.21 -10.91
C ALA A 291 -9.89 12.43 -10.58
N ASP A 292 -9.62 13.23 -9.57
CA ASP A 292 -8.28 13.41 -9.03
C ASP A 292 -7.90 12.23 -8.12
N ASP A 293 -8.80 11.83 -7.21
CA ASP A 293 -8.61 10.78 -6.22
C ASP A 293 -9.40 9.49 -6.53
N ASN A 294 -8.78 8.46 -7.12
CA ASN A 294 -7.45 8.48 -7.74
C ASN A 294 -7.51 8.11 -9.22
N GLY A 295 -8.50 8.68 -9.92
CA GLY A 295 -8.60 8.58 -11.37
C GLY A 295 -7.33 9.06 -12.07
N SER A 296 -6.71 10.12 -11.54
CA SER A 296 -5.49 10.73 -12.06
C SER A 296 -4.27 9.79 -11.96
N GLY A 297 -4.03 9.17 -10.82
CA GLY A 297 -2.94 8.21 -10.62
C GLY A 297 -3.17 6.90 -11.37
N ALA A 298 -4.40 6.38 -11.39
CA ALA A 298 -4.77 5.23 -12.23
C ALA A 298 -4.52 5.49 -13.72
N ALA A 299 -4.83 6.71 -14.20
CA ALA A 299 -4.48 7.14 -15.55
C ALA A 299 -2.95 7.21 -15.74
N GLY A 300 -2.23 7.74 -14.76
CA GLY A 300 -0.76 7.72 -14.72
C GLY A 300 -0.16 6.34 -14.96
N VAL A 301 -0.62 5.32 -14.22
CA VAL A 301 -0.14 3.93 -14.36
C VAL A 301 -0.38 3.41 -15.79
N LEU A 302 -1.60 3.62 -16.31
CA LEU A 302 -1.97 3.16 -17.64
C LEU A 302 -1.10 3.82 -18.72
N HIS A 303 -0.84 5.12 -18.60
CA HIS A 303 -0.05 5.88 -19.57
C HIS A 303 1.45 5.55 -19.50
N VAL A 304 2.01 5.32 -18.30
CA VAL A 304 3.37 4.76 -18.16
C VAL A 304 3.48 3.42 -18.87
N ALA A 305 2.51 2.51 -18.66
CA ALA A 305 2.49 1.20 -19.32
C ALA A 305 2.37 1.30 -20.85
N SER A 306 1.57 2.24 -21.36
CA SER A 306 1.35 2.44 -22.80
C SER A 306 2.65 2.70 -23.59
N VAL A 307 3.62 3.32 -22.93
CA VAL A 307 4.95 3.63 -23.49
C VAL A 307 5.94 2.52 -23.16
N ALA A 308 6.10 2.18 -21.88
CA ALA A 308 7.15 1.27 -21.42
C ALA A 308 6.97 -0.18 -21.93
N SER A 309 5.72 -0.63 -22.11
CA SER A 309 5.40 -1.98 -22.62
C SER A 309 5.94 -2.25 -24.03
N ARG A 310 6.23 -1.22 -24.82
CA ARG A 310 6.79 -1.32 -26.16
C ARG A 310 8.31 -1.55 -26.17
N LEU A 311 8.95 -1.46 -25.00
CA LEU A 311 10.39 -1.55 -24.84
C LEU A 311 10.82 -2.95 -24.38
N SER A 312 12.07 -3.31 -24.67
CA SER A 312 12.74 -4.45 -24.04
C SER A 312 13.51 -3.97 -22.82
N LEU A 313 12.98 -4.25 -21.62
CA LEU A 313 13.55 -3.80 -20.36
C LEU A 313 14.27 -4.95 -19.63
N PRO A 314 15.43 -4.72 -18.98
CA PRO A 314 16.16 -5.77 -18.25
C PRO A 314 15.34 -6.45 -17.16
N TYR A 315 14.61 -5.67 -16.36
CA TYR A 315 13.81 -6.11 -15.22
C TYR A 315 12.32 -6.16 -15.55
N THR A 316 11.60 -7.02 -14.84
CA THR A 316 10.14 -7.10 -14.94
C THR A 316 9.51 -5.82 -14.39
N VAL A 317 8.50 -5.30 -15.09
CA VAL A 317 7.68 -4.19 -14.61
C VAL A 317 6.27 -4.70 -14.35
N MET A 318 5.74 -4.42 -13.16
CA MET A 318 4.37 -4.74 -12.79
C MET A 318 3.57 -3.45 -12.66
N TYR A 319 2.58 -3.27 -13.52
CA TYR A 319 1.65 -2.14 -13.51
C TYR A 319 0.39 -2.54 -12.76
N CYS A 320 0.03 -1.82 -11.70
CA CYS A 320 -1.09 -2.19 -10.84
C CYS A 320 -2.12 -1.06 -10.73
N GLY A 321 -3.38 -1.37 -11.03
CA GLY A 321 -4.53 -0.63 -10.51
C GLY A 321 -4.97 -1.27 -9.21
N MET A 322 -4.63 -0.66 -8.07
CA MET A 322 -4.99 -1.18 -6.76
C MET A 322 -6.48 -0.88 -6.47
N ASN A 323 -7.16 -1.78 -5.78
CA ASN A 323 -8.55 -1.63 -5.41
C ASN A 323 -8.67 -1.63 -3.88
N ALA A 324 -9.72 -1.01 -3.36
CA ALA A 324 -9.98 -0.92 -1.92
C ALA A 324 -8.85 -0.23 -1.13
N GLU A 325 -8.27 0.83 -1.70
CA GLU A 325 -7.37 1.74 -0.98
C GLU A 325 -8.14 2.49 0.10
N GLU A 326 -9.30 3.04 -0.27
CA GLU A 326 -10.10 3.99 0.52
C GLU A 326 -10.69 3.37 1.80
N VAL A 327 -10.72 2.04 1.82
CA VAL A 327 -11.21 1.21 2.93
C VAL A 327 -10.07 0.49 3.64
N GLY A 328 -8.85 1.01 3.52
CA GLY A 328 -7.68 0.59 4.29
C GLY A 328 -6.65 -0.22 3.52
N LEU A 329 -6.30 0.19 2.30
CA LEU A 329 -5.18 -0.36 1.51
C LEU A 329 -5.30 -1.86 1.22
N VAL A 330 -6.51 -2.39 1.13
CA VAL A 330 -6.77 -3.83 1.13
C VAL A 330 -6.14 -4.50 -0.11
N GLY A 331 -6.30 -3.89 -1.29
CA GLY A 331 -5.74 -4.41 -2.53
C GLY A 331 -4.22 -4.39 -2.57
N SER A 332 -3.58 -3.29 -2.16
CA SER A 332 -2.10 -3.23 -2.15
C SER A 332 -1.49 -4.12 -1.07
N LYS A 333 -2.14 -4.29 0.09
CA LYS A 333 -1.76 -5.31 1.09
C LYS A 333 -1.77 -6.71 0.48
N ALA A 334 -2.82 -7.06 -0.28
CA ALA A 334 -2.91 -8.35 -0.96
C ALA A 334 -1.77 -8.57 -1.96
N VAL A 335 -1.44 -7.55 -2.77
CA VAL A 335 -0.30 -7.61 -3.72
C VAL A 335 1.03 -7.75 -2.97
N ALA A 336 1.29 -6.91 -1.97
CA ALA A 336 2.52 -6.96 -1.18
C ALA A 336 2.71 -8.33 -0.51
N LYS A 337 1.62 -8.90 0.06
CA LYS A 337 1.62 -10.26 0.63
C LYS A 337 1.97 -11.32 -0.39
N GLN A 338 1.41 -11.25 -1.59
CA GLN A 338 1.69 -12.21 -2.66
C GLN A 338 3.15 -12.11 -3.15
N LEU A 339 3.67 -10.89 -3.34
CA LEU A 339 5.09 -10.68 -3.69
C LEU A 339 6.02 -11.20 -2.59
N ALA A 340 5.69 -10.96 -1.32
CA ALA A 340 6.46 -11.45 -0.19
C ALA A 340 6.47 -12.99 -0.09
N ALA A 341 5.35 -13.64 -0.42
CA ALA A 341 5.25 -15.09 -0.43
C ALA A 341 5.99 -15.76 -1.61
N THR A 342 6.20 -15.04 -2.70
CA THR A 342 6.80 -15.60 -3.92
C THR A 342 8.32 -15.72 -3.78
N GLN A 343 8.84 -16.95 -3.81
CA GLN A 343 10.28 -17.22 -3.71
C GLN A 343 11.05 -16.72 -4.93
N GLY A 344 12.28 -16.25 -4.73
CA GLY A 344 13.17 -15.80 -5.82
C GLY A 344 12.98 -14.35 -6.27
N LEU A 345 11.79 -13.76 -6.09
CA LEU A 345 11.55 -12.37 -6.49
C LEU A 345 12.32 -11.35 -5.64
N LYS A 346 12.90 -10.36 -6.31
CA LYS A 346 13.53 -9.16 -5.75
C LYS A 346 12.73 -7.93 -6.17
N ILE A 347 12.05 -7.28 -5.23
CA ILE A 347 11.29 -6.07 -5.55
C ILE A 347 12.22 -4.86 -5.35
N LYS A 348 12.62 -4.24 -6.46
CA LYS A 348 13.65 -3.19 -6.48
C LYS A 348 13.11 -1.84 -6.01
N ALA A 349 11.93 -1.48 -6.49
CA ALA A 349 11.29 -0.19 -6.22
C ALA A 349 9.79 -0.28 -6.48
N VAL A 350 9.01 0.57 -5.81
CA VAL A 350 7.61 0.84 -6.08
C VAL A 350 7.44 2.33 -6.32
N LEU A 351 6.80 2.69 -7.43
CA LEU A 351 6.43 4.05 -7.80
C LEU A 351 4.90 4.15 -7.66
N ASN A 352 4.42 4.80 -6.61
CA ASN A 352 3.00 4.99 -6.36
C ASN A 352 2.58 6.41 -6.75
N MET A 353 1.54 6.54 -7.57
CA MET A 353 0.94 7.82 -7.97
C MET A 353 -0.45 7.93 -7.33
N ASP A 354 -0.66 8.98 -6.55
CA ASP A 354 -1.92 9.22 -5.85
C ASP A 354 -2.20 10.72 -5.80
N MET A 355 -3.35 11.13 -6.34
CA MET A 355 -3.75 12.53 -6.53
C MET A 355 -2.65 13.37 -7.21
N ILE A 356 -2.70 13.42 -8.54
CA ILE A 356 -1.67 14.09 -9.35
C ILE A 356 -2.24 15.17 -10.26
N SER A 357 -3.47 15.67 -10.03
CA SER A 357 -4.17 16.55 -10.97
C SER A 357 -5.05 17.70 -10.39
N ASP A 358 -4.90 18.18 -9.16
CA ASP A 358 -5.54 19.33 -8.50
C ASP A 358 -5.06 20.70 -9.02
N ARG A 359 -3.76 21.00 -8.93
CA ARG A 359 -3.21 22.34 -9.23
C ARG A 359 -1.82 22.31 -9.87
N ASP A 360 -1.56 23.19 -10.83
CA ASP A 360 -0.21 23.38 -11.36
C ASP A 360 0.58 24.48 -10.64
N ASP A 361 1.29 24.09 -9.58
CA ASP A 361 2.33 24.91 -8.93
C ASP A 361 3.76 24.46 -9.31
N ASN A 362 3.88 23.62 -10.35
CA ASN A 362 5.11 22.94 -10.76
C ASN A 362 5.82 22.17 -9.62
N GLN A 363 5.08 21.70 -8.62
CA GLN A 363 5.62 20.94 -7.49
C GLN A 363 4.86 19.62 -7.30
N VAL A 364 5.60 18.59 -6.88
CA VAL A 364 5.02 17.33 -6.39
C VAL A 364 5.69 16.96 -5.07
N ALA A 365 4.91 16.49 -4.10
CA ALA A 365 5.47 15.89 -2.89
C ALA A 365 5.94 14.47 -3.20
N VAL A 366 7.13 14.13 -2.73
CA VAL A 366 7.74 12.80 -2.91
C VAL A 366 8.01 12.22 -1.54
N ILE A 367 7.18 11.28 -1.13
CA ILE A 367 7.17 10.71 0.21
C ILE A 367 7.85 9.35 0.19
N GLY A 368 8.75 9.13 1.15
CA GLY A 368 9.49 7.88 1.29
C GLY A 368 9.93 7.64 2.74
N ASN A 369 9.92 6.38 3.18
CA ASN A 369 10.57 5.99 4.42
C ASN A 369 12.09 5.92 4.27
N THR A 370 12.82 5.66 5.36
CA THR A 370 14.28 5.56 5.35
C THR A 370 14.85 4.60 4.28
N ALA A 371 14.18 3.47 4.02
CA ALA A 371 14.62 2.51 2.98
C ALA A 371 14.42 3.04 1.55
N SER A 372 13.64 4.11 1.39
CA SER A 372 13.23 4.72 0.13
C SER A 372 13.91 6.07 -0.13
N ASN A 373 14.72 6.61 0.79
CA ASN A 373 15.41 7.90 0.62
C ASN A 373 16.19 7.98 -0.71
N TRP A 374 16.90 6.91 -1.08
CA TRP A 374 17.64 6.84 -2.34
C TRP A 374 16.73 6.92 -3.57
N LEU A 375 15.50 6.39 -3.46
CA LEU A 375 14.51 6.41 -4.52
C LEU A 375 13.86 7.80 -4.64
N ILE A 376 13.66 8.51 -3.52
CA ILE A 376 13.25 9.92 -3.52
C ILE A 376 14.28 10.76 -4.28
N ASP A 377 15.58 10.59 -3.99
CA ASP A 377 16.64 11.34 -4.65
C ASP A 377 16.70 11.07 -6.15
N VAL A 378 16.58 9.79 -6.56
CA VAL A 378 16.51 9.41 -7.98
C VAL A 378 15.30 10.07 -8.66
N PHE A 379 14.13 10.03 -8.04
CA PHE A 379 12.94 10.67 -8.60
C PHE A 379 13.13 12.18 -8.74
N LYS A 380 13.54 12.87 -7.67
CA LYS A 380 13.77 14.32 -7.64
C LYS A 380 14.69 14.77 -8.78
N ASP A 381 15.85 14.13 -8.88
CA ASP A 381 16.85 14.51 -9.88
C ASP A 381 16.37 14.19 -11.31
N THR A 382 15.65 13.07 -11.48
CA THR A 382 15.06 12.69 -12.78
C THR A 382 13.93 13.62 -13.20
N ALA A 383 13.02 13.95 -12.29
CA ALA A 383 11.91 14.86 -12.53
C ALA A 383 12.42 16.24 -12.94
N LYS A 384 13.38 16.79 -12.19
CA LYS A 384 14.00 18.07 -12.51
C LYS A 384 14.67 18.07 -13.89
N LEU A 385 15.36 16.98 -14.24
CA LEU A 385 16.08 16.85 -15.50
C LEU A 385 15.16 16.76 -16.72
N TYR A 386 14.11 15.93 -16.66
CA TYR A 386 13.30 15.58 -17.83
C TYR A 386 12.05 16.45 -18.03
N THR A 387 11.47 16.96 -16.93
CA THR A 387 10.19 17.67 -16.97
C THR A 387 10.26 19.05 -16.32
N GLY A 388 11.36 19.37 -15.61
CA GLY A 388 11.50 20.61 -14.84
C GLY A 388 10.64 20.66 -13.58
N LEU A 389 9.95 19.55 -13.23
CA LEU A 389 9.10 19.43 -12.06
C LEU A 389 9.92 19.51 -10.78
N GLU A 390 9.51 20.38 -9.85
CA GLU A 390 10.13 20.49 -8.53
C GLU A 390 9.60 19.41 -7.59
N SER A 391 10.46 18.86 -6.73
CA SER A 391 10.06 17.83 -5.76
C SER A 391 10.19 18.31 -4.33
N LYS A 392 9.06 18.37 -3.62
CA LYS A 392 9.02 18.54 -2.17
C LYS A 392 9.27 17.18 -1.51
N CYS A 393 10.54 16.92 -1.19
CA CYS A 393 10.97 15.62 -0.67
C CYS A 393 10.62 15.47 0.81
N LEU A 394 9.84 14.45 1.15
CA LEU A 394 9.40 14.13 2.50
C LEU A 394 9.97 12.77 2.91
N TYR A 395 11.05 12.83 3.69
CA TYR A 395 11.71 11.66 4.25
C TYR A 395 11.05 11.27 5.59
N ASP A 396 9.80 10.81 5.50
CA ASP A 396 8.90 10.65 6.63
C ASP A 396 8.17 9.29 6.57
N SER A 397 8.46 8.44 7.55
CA SER A 397 7.87 7.09 7.64
C SER A 397 6.48 7.10 8.30
N ASP A 398 6.03 8.24 8.83
CA ASP A 398 4.69 8.38 9.43
C ASP A 398 3.61 8.70 8.39
N ILE A 399 4.01 8.93 7.14
CA ILE A 399 3.11 9.21 6.02
C ILE A 399 2.78 7.92 5.26
N TRP A 400 1.85 7.14 5.81
CA TRP A 400 1.50 5.80 5.33
C TRP A 400 0.11 5.70 4.67
N TYR A 401 -0.55 6.82 4.38
CA TYR A 401 -1.96 6.88 3.97
C TYR A 401 -2.28 6.44 2.53
N SER A 402 -1.35 5.80 1.81
CA SER A 402 -1.58 5.29 0.45
C SER A 402 -0.84 3.97 0.21
N ASP A 403 -1.01 3.38 -0.97
CA ASP A 403 -0.58 2.02 -1.34
C ASP A 403 0.92 1.76 -1.23
N HIS A 404 1.77 2.78 -1.35
CA HIS A 404 3.23 2.66 -1.15
C HIS A 404 3.57 2.05 0.22
N SER A 405 2.77 2.36 1.24
CA SER A 405 2.99 1.88 2.60
C SER A 405 2.80 0.36 2.71
N SER A 406 1.97 -0.25 1.86
CA SER A 406 1.80 -1.71 1.79
C SER A 406 3.13 -2.42 1.49
N PHE A 407 3.98 -1.79 0.67
CA PHE A 407 5.29 -2.33 0.28
C PHE A 407 6.39 -2.04 1.32
N TRP A 408 6.32 -0.92 2.03
CA TRP A 408 7.21 -0.67 3.17
C TRP A 408 7.13 -1.78 4.22
N ASN A 409 5.95 -2.40 4.38
CA ASN A 409 5.71 -3.48 5.35
C ASN A 409 6.49 -4.75 5.07
N ILE A 410 6.86 -4.96 3.82
CA ILE A 410 7.68 -6.08 3.38
C ILE A 410 9.14 -5.65 3.16
N GLY A 411 9.51 -4.43 3.58
CA GLY A 411 10.87 -3.88 3.50
C GLY A 411 11.29 -3.46 2.10
N VAL A 412 10.32 -3.21 1.21
CA VAL A 412 10.57 -2.80 -0.18
C VAL A 412 10.62 -1.27 -0.26
N PRO A 413 11.64 -0.68 -0.93
CA PRO A 413 11.65 0.75 -1.22
C PRO A 413 10.45 1.16 -2.07
N ALA A 414 9.66 2.12 -1.58
CA ALA A 414 8.48 2.63 -2.25
C ALA A 414 8.39 4.14 -2.03
N ILE A 415 8.04 4.87 -3.08
CA ILE A 415 7.73 6.30 -2.98
C ILE A 415 6.28 6.55 -3.37
N LEU A 416 5.71 7.59 -2.79
CA LEU A 416 4.47 8.21 -3.22
C LEU A 416 4.77 9.55 -3.87
N THR A 417 4.25 9.77 -5.08
CA THR A 417 4.16 11.09 -5.70
C THR A 417 2.73 11.59 -5.58
N ILE A 418 2.54 12.68 -4.84
CA ILE A 418 1.24 13.28 -4.53
C ILE A 418 1.32 14.79 -4.61
N GLU A 419 0.27 15.43 -5.07
CA GLU A 419 0.22 16.88 -5.19
C GLU A 419 -0.22 17.60 -3.91
N GLY A 420 -0.05 18.92 -3.90
CA GLY A 420 -0.62 19.84 -2.90
C GLY A 420 -0.14 19.66 -1.45
N TYR A 421 0.49 18.54 -1.11
CA TYR A 421 0.68 18.13 0.27
C TYR A 421 1.49 19.13 1.11
N PRO A 422 1.03 19.52 2.31
CA PRO A 422 -0.12 18.96 3.05
C PRO A 422 -1.49 19.59 2.72
N GLU A 423 -1.55 20.57 1.82
CA GLU A 423 -2.78 21.25 1.41
C GLU A 423 -3.47 20.46 0.28
N MET A 424 -4.14 19.37 0.64
CA MET A 424 -4.89 18.52 -0.31
C MET A 424 -5.94 19.31 -1.11
N SER A 425 -6.39 18.72 -2.24
CA SER A 425 -7.45 19.30 -3.07
C SER A 425 -8.68 19.68 -2.25
N ALA A 426 -9.30 20.83 -2.58
CA ALA A 426 -10.58 21.21 -2.01
C ALA A 426 -11.72 20.24 -2.40
N HIS A 427 -11.49 19.38 -3.40
CA HIS A 427 -12.44 18.40 -3.91
C HIS A 427 -12.23 16.98 -3.36
N TYR A 428 -11.15 16.72 -2.64
CA TYR A 428 -10.81 15.41 -2.06
C TYR A 428 -12.01 14.79 -1.32
N HIS A 429 -12.34 13.54 -1.66
CA HIS A 429 -13.47 12.77 -1.12
C HIS A 429 -14.84 13.45 -1.25
N LYS A 430 -15.05 14.28 -2.29
CA LYS A 430 -16.33 14.96 -2.54
C LYS A 430 -16.90 14.60 -3.90
N VAL A 431 -18.23 14.74 -4.03
CA VAL A 431 -18.94 14.61 -5.32
C VAL A 431 -18.48 15.62 -6.38
N THR A 432 -17.72 16.63 -5.97
CA THR A 432 -17.12 17.65 -6.83
C THR A 432 -15.72 17.29 -7.29
N ASP A 433 -15.17 16.13 -6.92
CA ASP A 433 -13.96 15.59 -7.54
C ASP A 433 -14.26 15.09 -8.96
N LEU A 434 -14.20 16.02 -9.91
CA LEU A 434 -14.65 15.86 -11.30
C LEU A 434 -13.52 16.22 -12.26
N VAL A 435 -13.51 15.61 -13.45
CA VAL A 435 -12.59 15.91 -14.56
C VAL A 435 -12.60 17.40 -14.93
N ALA A 436 -13.73 18.08 -14.71
CA ALA A 436 -13.89 19.50 -14.93
C ALA A 436 -13.05 20.38 -13.98
N ASN A 437 -12.67 19.86 -12.82
CA ASN A 437 -11.93 20.57 -11.77
C ASN A 437 -10.44 20.21 -11.74
N LEU A 438 -9.96 19.39 -12.68
CA LEU A 438 -8.56 18.99 -12.75
C LEU A 438 -7.68 20.05 -13.42
N ASP A 439 -6.43 20.14 -12.96
CA ASP A 439 -5.28 20.66 -13.71
C ASP A 439 -4.48 19.51 -14.35
N PRO A 440 -4.70 19.21 -15.64
CA PRO A 440 -4.06 18.08 -16.29
C PRO A 440 -2.57 18.34 -16.64
N ASN A 441 -2.04 19.56 -16.45
CA ASN A 441 -0.63 19.86 -16.72
C ASN A 441 0.29 19.29 -15.63
N LEU A 442 -0.15 19.27 -14.37
CA LEU A 442 0.61 18.61 -13.31
C LEU A 442 0.61 17.10 -13.51
N MET A 443 -0.56 16.53 -13.79
CA MET A 443 -0.76 15.11 -14.08
C MET A 443 0.18 14.59 -15.17
N GLU A 444 0.32 15.33 -16.28
CA GLU A 444 1.25 15.02 -17.36
C GLU A 444 2.71 15.02 -16.87
N ARG A 445 3.14 16.07 -16.14
CA ARG A 445 4.52 16.18 -15.65
C ARG A 445 4.86 15.11 -14.64
N VAL A 446 3.98 14.82 -13.68
CA VAL A 446 4.18 13.78 -12.65
C VAL A 446 4.28 12.41 -13.32
N THR A 447 3.41 12.12 -14.28
CA THR A 447 3.42 10.84 -15.01
C THR A 447 4.65 10.68 -15.89
N ARG A 448 5.04 11.72 -16.62
CA ARG A 448 6.30 11.74 -17.39
C ARG A 448 7.52 11.54 -16.49
N SER A 449 7.53 12.15 -15.31
CA SER A 449 8.62 12.01 -14.34
C SER A 449 8.69 10.57 -13.80
N ASN A 450 7.55 9.95 -13.48
CA ASN A 450 7.48 8.55 -13.07
C ASN A 450 7.95 7.59 -14.19
N LEU A 451 7.58 7.83 -15.45
CA LEU A 451 8.10 7.07 -16.60
C LEU A 451 9.62 7.22 -16.73
N ALA A 452 10.13 8.45 -16.66
CA ALA A 452 11.57 8.69 -16.72
C ALA A 452 12.32 7.98 -15.57
N THR A 453 11.78 8.04 -14.34
CA THR A 453 12.33 7.34 -13.17
C THR A 453 12.31 5.83 -13.37
N LEU A 454 11.21 5.26 -13.88
CA LEU A 454 11.15 3.84 -14.23
C LEU A 454 12.27 3.45 -15.21
N LEU A 455 12.48 4.23 -16.26
CA LEU A 455 13.50 3.97 -17.28
C LEU A 455 14.93 4.20 -16.75
N MET A 456 15.13 5.08 -15.77
CA MET A 456 16.41 5.21 -15.07
C MET A 456 16.73 4.00 -14.19
N LEU A 457 15.70 3.43 -13.55
CA LEU A 457 15.84 2.24 -12.72
C LEU A 457 15.94 0.95 -13.55
N ASN A 458 15.44 0.99 -14.79
CA ASN A 458 15.34 -0.12 -15.74
C ASN A 458 15.80 0.31 -17.15
N PRO A 459 17.10 0.60 -17.34
CA PRO A 459 17.61 1.25 -18.53
C PRO A 459 17.32 0.45 -19.80
N ILE A 460 16.95 1.18 -20.86
CA ILE A 460 16.65 0.61 -22.18
C ILE A 460 17.89 -0.14 -22.67
N SER A 461 17.75 -1.46 -22.83
CA SER A 461 18.86 -2.31 -23.30
C SER A 461 19.43 -1.76 -24.61
N SER A 462 20.73 -1.50 -24.63
CA SER A 462 21.47 -1.28 -25.87
C SER A 462 21.51 -2.61 -26.61
N ARG A 463 20.71 -2.76 -27.67
CA ARG A 463 20.91 -3.85 -28.63
C ARG A 463 22.24 -3.67 -29.35
#